data_AF-A0A0P1APP7-F1
#
_entry.id   AF-A0A0P1APP7-F1
#
_cell.length_a   1.000
_cell.length_b   1.000
_cell.length_c   1.000
_cell.angle_alpha   90.00
_cell.angle_beta   90.00
_cell.angle_gamma   90.00
#
_symmetry.space_group_name_H-M   'P 1'
#
loop_
_entity.id
_entity.type
_entity.pdbx_description
1 polymer ?
#
loop_
_entity_poly.entity_id
_entity_poly.type
_entity_poly.pdbx_seq_one_letter_code
_entity_poly.pdbx_strand_id
1 'polypeptide(L)'
;MPYPTTLCSDDLKRMKASVSPPVQSDREAKRLAIKLKSVQRTSTWPNTLEAMRLKKDRWKKDKEEHLEELRKKVDEEEMRLQCEAQSKQIEHANWLLYEQTDRMKTLRSKQLLADVVHHRTLQLEEKKMLKDQDDLTNDFYDQQMLSKAIKDEEEEQRLRKKRLEDNARLAANQKQQLEEYKQRYINELREEKLDGERMKEQAEQDFLNEIEKERQRKLRQKQASEDTLLANERLLAYREMQKQKERLEDAKREEEERKKQLRDAKRMNLQRQKKEDTQARKQRMIDLATKNLVKLEQKNDERLLNQCTEVRVKEDKLLKERADRRAAEKTAIACSRRQQLEWKQSEKEREAQDALECVIQWEQFGRRIELQSKQEEQDQRQENLRRAIAQKQQADARRKIQLDERAAELENDRKARCVLEHEQDRFKSVAQQALNEARERGITNVFPIEKALVEKRIDLLHASGFRV
;
A
#
# COMPACT_ATOMS: atom_id res chain seq x y z
N MET A 1 90.12 -2.29 -56.61
CA MET A 1 90.96 -2.02 -55.43
C MET A 1 91.09 -0.50 -55.26
N PRO A 2 90.44 0.11 -54.26
CA PRO A 2 90.64 1.53 -53.95
C PRO A 2 91.86 1.73 -53.04
N TYR A 3 92.66 2.76 -53.33
CA TYR A 3 93.86 3.16 -52.58
C TYR A 3 93.47 3.99 -51.34
N PRO A 4 94.13 3.82 -50.18
CA PRO A 4 93.89 4.63 -48.99
C PRO A 4 94.67 5.95 -49.03
N THR A 5 93.95 7.07 -48.91
CA THR A 5 94.50 8.43 -48.81
C THR A 5 94.76 8.78 -47.35
N THR A 6 96.02 8.94 -46.94
CA THR A 6 96.40 9.41 -45.60
C THR A 6 96.52 10.94 -45.56
N LEU A 7 95.72 11.59 -44.71
CA LEU A 7 95.78 13.04 -44.43
C LEU A 7 97.10 13.42 -43.72
N CYS A 8 97.73 14.52 -44.15
CA CYS A 8 99.01 15.00 -43.63
C CYS A 8 98.83 15.90 -42.38
N SER A 9 99.83 15.93 -41.49
CA SER A 9 99.84 16.69 -40.22
C SER A 9 99.51 18.18 -40.38
N ASP A 10 99.89 18.78 -41.52
CA ASP A 10 99.72 20.22 -41.76
C ASP A 10 98.28 20.59 -42.09
N ASP A 11 97.51 19.69 -42.70
CA ASP A 11 96.06 19.87 -42.91
C ASP A 11 95.32 19.90 -41.57
N LEU A 12 95.77 19.08 -40.61
CA LEU A 12 95.23 19.06 -39.24
C LEU A 12 95.50 20.36 -38.47
N LYS A 13 96.67 20.98 -38.65
CA LYS A 13 97.01 22.27 -38.00
C LYS A 13 96.20 23.42 -38.57
N ARG A 14 96.00 23.45 -39.89
CA ARG A 14 95.15 24.46 -40.55
C ARG A 14 93.69 24.35 -40.11
N MET A 15 93.14 23.13 -40.03
CA MET A 15 91.78 22.91 -39.52
C MET A 15 91.62 23.36 -38.06
N LYS A 16 92.65 23.15 -37.22
CA LYS A 16 92.63 23.62 -35.82
C LYS A 16 92.66 25.15 -35.71
N ALA A 17 93.43 25.85 -36.55
CA ALA A 17 93.49 27.31 -36.56
C ALA A 17 92.20 27.97 -37.06
N SER A 18 91.45 27.32 -37.96
CA SER A 18 90.17 27.83 -38.47
C SER A 18 88.98 27.64 -37.52
N VAL A 19 89.13 26.83 -36.46
CA VAL A 19 88.08 26.53 -35.47
C VAL A 19 88.36 27.20 -34.12
N SER A 20 89.56 27.77 -33.91
CA SER A 20 89.86 28.52 -32.70
C SER A 20 89.15 29.90 -32.72
N PRO A 21 88.44 30.28 -31.64
CA PRO A 21 87.74 31.56 -31.56
C PRO A 21 88.74 32.74 -31.65
N PRO A 22 88.37 33.85 -32.32
CA PRO A 22 89.25 35.00 -32.47
C PRO A 22 89.61 35.60 -31.10
N VAL A 23 90.90 35.92 -30.90
CA VAL A 23 91.40 36.56 -29.67
C VAL A 23 90.75 37.94 -29.54
N GLN A 24 89.88 38.11 -28.53
CA GLN A 24 89.13 39.33 -28.31
C GLN A 24 90.08 40.49 -28.00
N SER A 25 90.00 41.56 -28.80
CA SER A 25 90.77 42.78 -28.56
C SER A 25 90.24 43.51 -27.31
N ASP A 26 91.10 44.24 -26.58
CA ASP A 26 90.70 45.06 -25.40
C ASP A 26 89.51 46.01 -25.67
N ARG A 27 89.36 46.43 -26.94
CA ARG A 27 88.23 47.24 -27.39
C ARG A 27 86.90 46.47 -27.38
N GLU A 28 86.92 45.18 -27.70
CA GLU A 28 85.75 44.30 -27.66
C GLU A 28 85.34 43.99 -26.22
N ALA A 29 86.31 43.76 -25.32
CA ALA A 29 86.05 43.55 -23.90
C ALA A 29 85.36 44.77 -23.26
N LYS A 30 85.84 45.99 -23.52
CA LYS A 30 85.18 47.23 -23.06
C LYS A 30 83.78 47.40 -23.63
N ARG A 31 83.57 47.07 -24.92
CA ARG A 31 82.25 47.10 -25.56
C ARG A 31 81.29 46.10 -24.92
N LEU A 32 81.75 44.89 -24.61
CA LEU A 32 80.95 43.86 -23.91
C LEU A 32 80.58 44.30 -22.49
N ALA A 33 81.51 44.89 -21.74
CA ALA A 33 81.24 45.39 -20.39
C ALA A 33 80.19 46.53 -20.38
N ILE A 34 80.27 47.47 -21.33
CA ILE A 34 79.28 48.55 -21.48
C ILE A 34 77.93 47.96 -21.93
N LYS A 35 77.93 47.01 -22.88
CA LYS A 35 76.73 46.29 -23.30
C LYS A 35 76.05 45.59 -22.12
N LEU A 36 76.82 44.95 -21.24
CA LEU A 36 76.29 44.26 -20.07
C LEU A 36 75.66 45.21 -19.05
N LYS A 37 76.32 46.35 -18.77
CA LYS A 37 75.74 47.42 -17.92
C LYS A 37 74.46 48.01 -18.53
N SER A 38 74.42 48.16 -19.85
CA SER A 38 73.23 48.62 -20.56
C SER A 38 72.09 47.60 -20.46
N VAL A 39 72.35 46.31 -20.70
CA VAL A 39 71.35 45.23 -20.57
C VAL A 39 70.79 45.17 -19.14
N GLN A 40 71.65 45.28 -18.12
CA GLN A 40 71.22 45.30 -16.72
C GLN A 40 70.27 46.47 -16.45
N ARG A 41 70.60 47.68 -16.91
CA ARG A 41 69.72 48.85 -16.77
C ARG A 41 68.39 48.66 -17.52
N THR A 42 68.44 48.17 -18.75
CA THR A 42 67.25 47.92 -19.58
C THR A 42 66.34 46.85 -18.95
N SER A 43 66.88 45.87 -18.24
CA SER A 43 66.08 44.84 -17.55
C SER A 43 65.21 45.38 -16.41
N THR A 44 65.61 46.49 -15.79
CA THR A 44 64.84 47.13 -14.71
C THR A 44 63.76 48.08 -15.25
N TRP A 45 63.78 48.40 -16.55
CA TRP A 45 62.86 49.37 -17.14
C TRP A 45 61.47 48.74 -17.35
N PRO A 46 60.41 49.28 -16.74
CA PRO A 46 59.06 48.70 -16.82
C PRO A 46 58.35 48.95 -18.16
N ASN A 47 58.92 49.80 -19.02
CA ASN A 47 58.37 50.25 -20.30
C ASN A 47 59.08 49.62 -21.52
N THR A 48 59.92 48.60 -21.32
CA THR A 48 60.43 47.79 -22.45
C THR A 48 59.31 46.93 -23.02
N LEU A 49 59.38 46.59 -24.31
CA LEU A 49 58.39 45.70 -24.94
C LEU A 49 58.31 44.33 -24.24
N GLU A 50 59.43 43.81 -23.77
CA GLU A 50 59.50 42.56 -23.00
C GLU A 50 58.82 42.69 -21.64
N ALA A 51 59.09 43.77 -20.88
CA ALA A 51 58.41 44.02 -19.61
C ALA A 51 56.89 44.23 -19.79
N MET A 52 56.46 44.90 -20.86
CA MET A 52 55.05 45.07 -21.18
C MET A 52 54.36 43.75 -21.56
N ARG A 53 55.05 42.87 -22.31
CA ARG A 53 54.57 41.51 -22.61
C ARG A 53 54.43 40.69 -21.33
N LEU A 54 55.47 40.68 -20.48
CA LEU A 54 55.44 39.99 -19.19
C LEU A 54 54.32 40.52 -18.29
N LYS A 55 54.08 41.84 -18.25
CA LYS A 55 52.99 42.43 -17.49
C LYS A 55 51.63 42.00 -18.03
N LYS A 56 51.45 41.95 -19.35
CA LYS A 56 50.22 41.47 -19.98
C LYS A 56 49.99 39.98 -19.69
N ASP A 57 51.04 39.17 -19.75
CA ASP A 57 50.95 37.74 -19.48
C ASP A 57 50.68 37.46 -17.99
N ARG A 58 51.31 38.20 -17.08
CA ARG A 58 50.98 38.16 -15.64
C ARG A 58 49.53 38.56 -15.40
N TRP A 59 49.07 39.67 -15.96
CA TRP A 59 47.67 40.10 -15.84
C TRP A 59 46.67 39.04 -16.36
N LYS A 60 47.01 38.36 -17.46
CA LYS A 60 46.17 37.24 -17.96
C LYS A 60 46.15 36.08 -16.97
N LYS A 61 47.31 35.69 -16.43
CA LYS A 61 47.41 34.64 -15.41
C LYS A 61 46.64 35.00 -14.16
N ASP A 62 46.86 36.21 -13.61
CA ASP A 62 46.15 36.71 -12.43
C ASP A 62 44.62 36.71 -12.66
N LYS A 63 44.18 37.08 -13.87
CA LYS A 63 42.76 37.03 -14.25
C LYS A 63 42.23 35.61 -14.35
N GLU A 64 42.98 34.69 -14.95
CA GLU A 64 42.62 33.27 -15.06
C GLU A 64 42.57 32.62 -13.67
N GLU A 65 43.56 32.86 -12.82
CA GLU A 65 43.61 32.39 -11.43
C GLU A 65 42.41 32.90 -10.63
N HIS A 66 42.09 34.19 -10.73
CA HIS A 66 40.91 34.75 -10.06
C HIS A 66 39.59 34.13 -10.57
N LEU A 67 39.47 33.85 -11.88
CA LEU A 67 38.29 33.19 -12.44
C LEU A 67 38.17 31.74 -11.97
N GLU A 68 39.29 31.01 -11.91
CA GLU A 68 39.32 29.63 -11.37
C GLU A 68 39.00 29.60 -9.87
N GLU A 69 39.48 30.56 -9.08
CA GLU A 69 39.09 30.71 -7.67
C GLU A 69 37.59 30.96 -7.50
N LEU A 70 36.99 31.80 -8.36
CA LEU A 70 35.54 32.01 -8.34
C LEU A 70 34.78 30.74 -8.71
N ARG A 71 35.24 29.98 -9.72
CA ARG A 71 34.63 28.68 -10.08
C ARG A 71 34.67 27.70 -8.92
N LYS A 72 35.83 27.55 -8.27
CA LYS A 72 35.98 26.69 -7.09
C LYS A 72 35.03 27.06 -5.97
N LYS A 73 34.85 28.36 -5.69
CA LYS A 73 33.88 28.82 -4.68
C LYS A 73 32.45 28.45 -5.04
N VAL A 74 32.07 28.58 -6.32
CA VAL A 74 30.75 28.16 -6.80
C VAL A 74 30.59 26.64 -6.66
N ASP A 75 31.59 25.85 -7.07
CA ASP A 75 31.56 24.40 -6.92
C ASP A 75 31.45 23.98 -5.44
N GLU A 76 32.17 24.65 -4.54
CA GLU A 76 32.08 24.41 -3.09
C GLU A 76 30.67 24.73 -2.54
N GLU A 77 30.07 25.85 -2.96
CA GLU A 77 28.71 26.23 -2.57
C GLU A 77 27.65 25.27 -3.13
N GLU A 78 27.76 24.89 -4.41
CA GLU A 78 26.87 23.92 -5.05
C GLU A 78 26.97 22.55 -4.37
N MET A 79 28.20 22.09 -4.10
CA MET A 79 28.42 20.85 -3.35
C MET A 79 27.81 20.91 -1.96
N ARG A 80 27.94 22.05 -1.25
CA ARG A 80 27.31 22.23 0.06
C ARG A 80 25.79 22.13 -0.04
N LEU A 81 25.18 22.83 -0.99
CA LEU A 81 23.72 22.81 -1.21
C LEU A 81 23.22 21.42 -1.59
N GLN A 82 23.97 20.69 -2.43
CA GLN A 82 23.65 19.31 -2.80
C GLN A 82 23.74 18.37 -1.59
N CYS A 83 24.80 18.48 -0.79
CA CYS A 83 24.95 17.71 0.45
C CYS A 83 23.82 18.02 1.46
N GLU A 84 23.44 19.29 1.61
CA GLU A 84 22.31 19.70 2.46
C GLU A 84 20.98 19.14 1.93
N ALA A 85 20.75 19.20 0.61
CA ALA A 85 19.54 18.65 -0.01
C ALA A 85 19.47 17.13 0.14
N GLN A 86 20.58 16.43 -0.08
CA GLN A 86 20.70 15.00 0.12
C GLN A 86 20.47 14.63 1.59
N SER A 87 21.04 15.38 2.52
CA SER A 87 20.85 15.18 3.96
C SER A 87 19.38 15.32 4.34
N LYS A 88 18.70 16.37 3.86
CA LYS A 88 17.25 16.57 4.08
C LYS A 88 16.40 15.44 3.48
N GLN A 89 16.76 14.94 2.30
CA GLN A 89 16.06 13.81 1.68
C GLN A 89 16.24 12.52 2.50
N ILE A 90 17.45 12.26 2.97
CA ILE A 90 17.76 11.11 3.83
C ILE A 90 17.02 11.23 5.17
N GLU A 91 17.03 12.40 5.80
CA GLU A 91 16.29 12.68 7.03
C GLU A 91 14.79 12.47 6.85
N HIS A 92 14.21 12.97 5.76
CA HIS A 92 12.80 12.77 5.44
C HIS A 92 12.47 11.29 5.21
N ALA A 93 13.32 10.56 4.48
CA ALA A 93 13.16 9.12 4.27
C ALA A 93 13.25 8.35 5.60
N ASN A 94 14.22 8.67 6.46
CA ASN A 94 14.38 8.08 7.78
C ASN A 94 13.18 8.38 8.69
N TRP A 95 12.63 9.60 8.60
CA TRP A 95 11.41 9.98 9.29
C TRP A 95 10.21 9.14 8.80
N LEU A 96 10.03 9.00 7.48
CA LEU A 96 8.93 8.23 6.91
C LEU A 96 9.01 6.74 7.26
N LEU A 97 10.20 6.14 7.20
CA LEU A 97 10.43 4.75 7.61
C LEU A 97 10.08 4.54 9.08
N TYR A 98 10.49 5.47 9.95
CA TYR A 98 10.17 5.42 11.37
C TYR A 98 8.66 5.55 11.62
N GLU A 99 8.00 6.48 10.92
CA GLU A 99 6.55 6.69 10.98
C GLU A 99 5.76 5.46 10.51
N GLN A 100 6.30 4.70 9.55
CA GLN A 100 5.73 3.45 9.07
C GLN A 100 5.90 2.26 10.03
N THR A 101 6.68 2.39 11.09
CA THR A 101 6.78 1.32 12.10
C THR A 101 5.44 1.08 12.79
N ASP A 102 5.13 -0.18 13.12
CA ASP A 102 3.84 -0.53 13.72
C ASP A 102 3.60 0.16 15.07
N ARG A 103 4.69 0.42 15.81
CA ARG A 103 4.63 1.16 17.07
C ARG A 103 4.22 2.62 16.85
N MET A 104 4.78 3.28 15.84
CA MET A 104 4.39 4.66 15.48
C MET A 104 2.97 4.73 14.93
N LYS A 105 2.57 3.81 14.06
CA LYS A 105 1.17 3.69 13.59
C LYS A 105 0.19 3.52 14.74
N THR A 106 0.55 2.69 15.73
CA THR A 106 -0.27 2.51 16.94
C THR A 106 -0.38 3.83 17.69
N LEU A 107 0.73 4.53 17.94
CA LEU A 107 0.71 5.85 18.56
C LEU A 107 -0.18 6.84 17.80
N ARG A 108 -0.05 6.95 16.47
CA ARG A 108 -0.89 7.83 15.64
C ARG A 108 -2.36 7.47 15.70
N SER A 109 -2.70 6.18 15.70
CA SER A 109 -4.08 5.72 15.86
C SER A 109 -4.68 6.16 17.20
N LYS A 110 -3.87 6.18 18.27
CA LYS A 110 -4.30 6.65 19.60
C LYS A 110 -4.41 8.17 19.67
N GLN A 111 -3.50 8.91 19.04
CA GLN A 111 -3.61 10.37 18.90
C GLN A 111 -4.93 10.73 18.20
N LEU A 112 -5.21 10.10 17.05
CA LEU A 112 -6.46 10.31 16.33
C LEU A 112 -7.68 9.95 17.19
N LEU A 113 -7.62 8.87 17.96
CA LEU A 113 -8.70 8.50 18.87
C LEU A 113 -8.94 9.57 19.95
N ALA A 114 -7.87 10.15 20.51
CA ALA A 114 -7.99 11.24 21.48
C ALA A 114 -8.64 12.48 20.85
N ASP A 115 -8.23 12.84 19.63
CA ASP A 115 -8.83 13.94 18.87
C ASP A 115 -10.32 13.70 18.59
N VAL A 116 -10.68 12.50 18.12
CA VAL A 116 -12.08 12.14 17.82
C VAL A 116 -12.95 12.20 19.08
N VAL A 117 -12.45 11.73 20.21
CA VAL A 117 -13.18 11.81 21.48
C VAL A 117 -13.38 13.27 21.91
N HIS A 118 -12.36 14.12 21.76
CA HIS A 118 -12.46 15.54 22.05
C HIS A 118 -13.45 16.26 21.11
N HIS A 119 -13.39 16.02 19.81
CA HIS A 119 -14.38 16.57 18.88
C HIS A 119 -15.79 16.08 19.20
N ARG A 120 -15.94 14.85 19.68
CA ARG A 120 -17.24 14.33 20.09
C ARG A 120 -17.79 15.05 21.32
N THR A 121 -16.95 15.44 22.28
CA THR A 121 -17.41 16.23 23.43
C THR A 121 -17.88 17.62 22.99
N LEU A 122 -17.15 18.28 22.09
CA LEU A 122 -17.55 19.57 21.53
C LEU A 122 -18.88 19.49 20.77
N GLN A 123 -19.08 18.45 19.96
CA GLN A 123 -20.37 18.23 19.27
C GLN A 123 -21.53 18.03 20.24
N LEU A 124 -21.31 17.35 21.37
CA LEU A 124 -22.35 17.17 22.38
C LEU A 124 -22.69 18.47 23.09
N GLU A 125 -21.71 19.32 23.35
CA GLU A 125 -21.91 20.67 23.89
C GLU A 125 -22.68 21.55 22.91
N GLU A 126 -22.27 21.59 21.64
CA GLU A 126 -22.96 22.32 20.58
C GLU A 126 -24.43 21.86 20.44
N LYS A 127 -24.67 20.54 20.45
CA LYS A 127 -26.02 19.99 20.40
C LYS A 127 -26.88 20.43 21.58
N LYS A 128 -26.30 20.54 22.78
CA LYS A 128 -27.03 21.06 23.95
C LYS A 128 -27.37 22.53 23.77
N MET A 129 -26.40 23.35 23.34
CA MET A 129 -26.62 24.79 23.09
C MET A 129 -27.71 25.03 22.03
N LEU A 130 -27.73 24.26 20.94
CA LEU A 130 -28.77 24.34 19.92
C LEU A 130 -30.14 23.94 20.49
N LYS A 131 -30.19 22.87 21.28
CA LYS A 131 -31.44 22.46 21.94
C LYS A 131 -31.96 23.54 22.88
N ASP A 132 -31.10 24.15 23.68
CA ASP A 132 -31.49 25.22 24.60
C ASP A 132 -32.03 26.44 23.83
N GLN A 133 -31.47 26.75 22.66
CA GLN A 133 -31.99 27.80 21.77
C GLN A 133 -33.35 27.44 21.15
N ASP A 134 -33.52 26.19 20.71
CA ASP A 134 -34.79 25.70 20.17
C ASP A 134 -35.89 25.73 21.25
N ASP A 135 -35.57 25.29 22.47
CA ASP A 135 -36.47 25.31 23.62
C ASP A 135 -36.91 26.76 23.94
N LEU A 136 -35.97 27.72 23.97
CA LEU A 136 -36.30 29.15 24.13
C LEU A 136 -37.19 29.71 23.00
N THR A 137 -36.95 29.28 21.77
CA THR A 137 -37.73 29.73 20.61
C THR A 137 -39.16 29.18 20.67
N ASN A 138 -39.31 27.91 21.06
CA ASN A 138 -40.59 27.25 21.26
C ASN A 138 -41.37 27.92 22.40
N ASP A 139 -40.72 28.21 23.53
CA ASP A 139 -41.34 28.91 24.65
C ASP A 139 -41.88 30.30 24.23
N PHE A 140 -41.11 31.05 23.43
CA PHE A 140 -41.55 32.34 22.90
C PHE A 140 -42.74 32.20 21.94
N TYR A 141 -42.71 31.19 21.07
CA TYR A 141 -43.82 30.90 20.16
C TYR A 141 -45.09 30.52 20.93
N ASP A 142 -44.98 29.66 21.94
CA ASP A 142 -46.09 29.23 22.78
C ASP A 142 -46.71 30.41 23.52
N GLN A 143 -45.89 31.30 24.09
CA GLN A 143 -46.37 32.56 24.68
C GLN A 143 -47.11 33.43 23.68
N GLN A 144 -46.59 33.56 22.44
CA GLN A 144 -47.26 34.31 21.40
C GLN A 144 -48.61 33.68 21.01
N MET A 145 -48.67 32.36 20.86
CA MET A 145 -49.90 31.64 20.53
C MET A 145 -50.94 31.75 21.63
N LEU A 146 -50.55 31.62 22.90
CA LEU A 146 -51.42 31.86 24.05
C LEU A 146 -51.94 33.30 24.05
N SER A 147 -51.08 34.29 23.80
CA SER A 147 -51.51 35.70 23.74
C SER A 147 -52.51 35.98 22.62
N LYS A 148 -52.38 35.29 21.48
CA LYS A 148 -53.34 35.37 20.36
C LYS A 148 -54.65 34.71 20.73
N ALA A 149 -54.61 33.49 21.28
CA ALA A 149 -55.80 32.78 21.73
C ALA A 149 -56.62 33.60 22.75
N ILE A 150 -55.96 34.24 23.72
CA ILE A 150 -56.63 35.12 24.69
C ILE A 150 -57.29 36.31 23.98
N LYS A 151 -56.61 36.96 23.02
CA LYS A 151 -57.20 38.08 22.25
C LYS A 151 -58.40 37.63 21.42
N ASP A 152 -58.28 36.48 20.75
CA ASP A 152 -59.36 35.92 19.94
C ASP A 152 -60.58 35.57 20.81
N GLU A 153 -60.37 35.00 22.01
CA GLU A 153 -61.43 34.76 22.99
C GLU A 153 -62.09 36.06 23.46
N GLU A 154 -61.30 37.11 23.76
CA GLU A 154 -61.84 38.42 24.14
C GLU A 154 -62.66 39.06 23.01
N GLU A 155 -62.20 38.96 21.76
CA GLU A 155 -62.91 39.43 20.58
C GLU A 155 -64.22 38.66 20.36
N GLU A 156 -64.19 37.33 20.51
CA GLU A 156 -65.39 36.50 20.40
C GLU A 156 -66.40 36.84 21.50
N GLN A 157 -65.94 37.05 22.73
CA GLN A 157 -66.80 37.50 23.83
C GLN A 157 -67.42 38.87 23.54
N ARG A 158 -66.66 39.83 22.98
CA ARG A 158 -67.18 41.14 22.56
C ARG A 158 -68.23 41.01 21.46
N LEU A 159 -67.99 40.17 20.46
CA LEU A 159 -68.95 39.90 19.39
C LEU A 159 -70.22 39.23 19.93
N ARG A 160 -70.09 38.26 20.84
CA ARG A 160 -71.23 37.64 21.52
C ARG A 160 -72.05 38.66 22.30
N LYS A 161 -71.40 39.56 23.07
CA LYS A 161 -72.08 40.66 23.78
C LYS A 161 -72.83 41.59 22.82
N LYS A 162 -72.18 42.04 21.74
CA LYS A 162 -72.85 42.88 20.71
C LYS A 162 -74.07 42.18 20.10
N ARG A 163 -73.96 40.90 19.74
CA ARG A 163 -75.10 40.11 19.23
C ARG A 163 -76.24 40.03 20.25
N LEU A 164 -75.94 39.87 21.54
CA LEU A 164 -76.96 39.88 22.59
C LEU A 164 -77.63 41.26 22.72
N GLU A 165 -76.86 42.34 22.67
CA GLU A 165 -77.39 43.72 22.68
C GLU A 165 -78.28 44.00 21.46
N ASP A 166 -77.85 43.62 20.26
CA ASP A 166 -78.61 43.78 19.02
C ASP A 166 -79.90 42.95 19.05
N ASN A 167 -79.84 41.71 19.53
CA ASN A 167 -81.02 40.86 19.72
C ASN A 167 -81.99 41.47 20.74
N ALA A 168 -81.49 42.03 21.84
CA ALA A 168 -82.31 42.70 22.83
C ALA A 168 -83.00 43.95 22.25
N ARG A 169 -82.28 44.74 21.43
CA ARG A 169 -82.84 45.89 20.69
C ARG A 169 -83.92 45.46 19.71
N LEU A 170 -83.66 44.41 18.93
CA LEU A 170 -84.64 43.85 18.00
C LEU A 170 -85.90 43.39 18.74
N ALA A 171 -85.75 42.67 19.86
CA ALA A 171 -86.87 42.21 20.67
C ALA A 171 -87.68 43.38 21.25
N ALA A 172 -87.02 44.48 21.67
CA ALA A 172 -87.71 45.68 22.13
C ALA A 172 -88.53 46.33 21.00
N ASN A 173 -87.94 46.47 19.80
CA ASN A 173 -88.63 47.00 18.63
C ASN A 173 -89.82 46.13 18.22
N GLN A 174 -89.66 44.80 18.22
CA GLN A 174 -90.75 43.86 17.92
C GLN A 174 -91.90 43.97 18.94
N LYS A 175 -91.60 44.16 20.23
CA LYS A 175 -92.63 44.42 21.24
C LYS A 175 -93.39 45.71 20.96
N GLN A 176 -92.68 46.80 20.63
CA GLN A 176 -93.31 48.06 20.23
C GLN A 176 -94.20 47.89 19.00
N GLN A 177 -93.73 47.20 17.96
CA GLN A 177 -94.53 46.90 16.76
C GLN A 177 -95.80 46.10 17.09
N LEU A 178 -95.73 45.12 17.99
CA LEU A 178 -96.90 44.37 18.44
C LEU A 178 -97.87 45.25 19.25
N GLU A 179 -97.37 46.17 20.06
CA GLU A 179 -98.20 47.14 20.79
C GLU A 179 -98.89 48.11 19.83
N GLU A 180 -98.16 48.64 18.84
CA GLU A 180 -98.73 49.46 17.77
C GLU A 180 -99.78 48.69 16.97
N TYR A 181 -99.51 47.43 16.62
CA TYR A 181 -100.48 46.58 15.93
C TYR A 181 -101.74 46.35 16.77
N LYS A 182 -101.61 46.07 18.07
CA LYS A 182 -102.76 45.97 18.99
C LYS A 182 -103.56 47.26 19.03
N GLN A 183 -102.89 48.41 19.09
CA GLN A 183 -103.56 49.72 19.09
C GLN A 183 -104.30 49.97 17.78
N ARG A 184 -103.68 49.66 16.63
CA ARG A 184 -104.33 49.73 15.32
C ARG A 184 -105.55 48.81 15.26
N TYR A 185 -105.42 47.57 15.70
CA TYR A 185 -106.52 46.61 15.75
C TYR A 185 -107.67 47.06 16.68
N ILE A 186 -107.35 47.66 17.82
CA ILE A 186 -108.37 48.27 18.71
C ILE A 186 -109.08 49.44 18.00
N ASN A 187 -108.35 50.25 17.24
CA ASN A 187 -108.93 51.35 16.47
C ASN A 187 -109.78 50.83 15.31
N GLU A 188 -109.32 49.81 14.58
CA GLU A 188 -110.10 49.11 13.55
C GLU A 188 -111.39 48.55 14.14
N LEU A 189 -111.36 47.87 15.29
CA LEU A 189 -112.57 47.40 15.99
C LEU A 189 -113.52 48.54 16.39
N ARG A 190 -112.99 49.72 16.74
CA ARG A 190 -113.81 50.90 17.01
C ARG A 190 -114.45 51.45 15.74
N GLU A 191 -113.71 51.48 14.64
CA GLU A 191 -114.21 51.86 13.32
C GLU A 191 -115.24 50.84 12.81
N GLU A 192 -114.99 49.55 12.91
CA GLU A 192 -115.94 48.47 12.60
C GLU A 192 -117.21 48.57 13.43
N LYS A 193 -117.12 48.98 14.71
CA LYS A 193 -118.30 49.23 15.52
C LYS A 193 -119.10 50.42 15.00
N LEU A 194 -118.44 51.54 14.68
CA LEU A 194 -119.08 52.71 14.08
C LEU A 194 -119.68 52.38 12.70
N ASP A 195 -119.00 51.57 11.90
CA ASP A 195 -119.46 51.08 10.61
C ASP A 195 -120.60 50.08 10.78
N GLY A 196 -120.60 49.25 11.82
CA GLY A 196 -121.70 48.37 12.18
C GLY A 196 -122.94 49.15 12.59
N GLU A 197 -122.77 50.27 13.32
CA GLU A 197 -123.85 51.22 13.61
C GLU A 197 -124.39 51.85 12.32
N ARG A 198 -123.52 52.31 11.41
CA ARG A 198 -123.91 52.83 10.08
C ARG A 198 -124.56 51.76 9.18
N MET A 199 -124.09 50.53 9.24
CA MET A 199 -124.64 49.39 8.50
C MET A 199 -125.98 48.98 9.06
N LYS A 200 -126.22 49.10 10.36
CA LYS A 200 -127.55 48.90 10.94
C LYS A 200 -128.53 49.94 10.41
N GLU A 201 -128.12 51.21 10.39
CA GLU A 201 -128.90 52.30 9.78
C GLU A 201 -129.17 52.05 8.28
N GLN A 202 -128.16 51.57 7.53
CA GLN A 202 -128.31 51.20 6.12
C GLN A 202 -129.15 49.93 5.92
N ALA A 203 -129.03 48.91 6.76
CA ALA A 203 -129.81 47.68 6.67
C ALA A 203 -131.29 47.93 6.98
N GLU A 204 -131.58 48.87 7.89
CA GLU A 204 -132.95 49.36 8.08
C GLU A 204 -133.49 50.05 6.81
N GLN A 205 -132.65 50.80 6.09
CA GLN A 205 -133.00 51.38 4.79
C GLN A 205 -133.09 50.34 3.66
N ASP A 206 -132.22 49.33 3.65
CA ASP A 206 -132.15 48.30 2.62
C ASP A 206 -133.19 47.20 2.81
N PHE A 207 -133.62 46.91 4.04
CA PHE A 207 -134.79 46.06 4.28
C PHE A 207 -136.05 46.66 3.63
N LEU A 208 -136.21 47.98 3.68
CA LEU A 208 -137.26 48.68 2.93
C LEU A 208 -137.10 48.46 1.41
N ASN A 209 -135.87 48.46 0.89
CA ASN A 209 -135.56 48.26 -0.53
C ASN A 209 -135.63 46.77 -0.98
N GLU A 210 -135.35 45.79 -0.13
CA GLU A 210 -135.33 44.36 -0.46
C GLU A 210 -136.73 43.76 -0.55
N ILE A 211 -137.69 44.30 0.22
CA ILE A 211 -139.12 44.06 -0.01
C ILE A 211 -139.48 44.36 -1.48
N GLU A 212 -138.81 45.33 -2.11
CA GLU A 212 -139.03 45.65 -3.52
C GLU A 212 -138.31 44.67 -4.49
N LYS A 213 -137.14 44.11 -4.12
CA LYS A 213 -136.30 43.26 -5.00
C LYS A 213 -136.57 41.75 -4.92
N GLU A 214 -136.98 41.17 -3.79
CA GLU A 214 -137.30 39.73 -3.70
C GLU A 214 -138.44 39.31 -4.65
N ARG A 215 -139.30 40.27 -5.02
CA ARG A 215 -140.27 40.10 -6.10
C ARG A 215 -139.64 39.71 -7.44
N GLN A 216 -138.36 40.00 -7.68
CA GLN A 216 -137.72 39.83 -8.99
C GLN A 216 -136.88 38.54 -9.17
N ARG A 217 -136.31 37.94 -8.10
CA ARG A 217 -135.28 36.88 -8.24
C ARG A 217 -135.77 35.43 -8.34
N LYS A 218 -136.98 35.09 -7.84
CA LYS A 218 -137.54 33.72 -7.94
C LYS A 218 -137.63 33.18 -9.38
N LEU A 219 -137.46 34.05 -10.38
CA LEU A 219 -137.48 33.72 -11.80
C LEU A 219 -136.24 33.02 -12.37
N ARG A 220 -135.02 33.14 -11.80
CA ARG A 220 -133.76 32.75 -12.51
C ARG A 220 -133.13 31.39 -12.17
N GLN A 221 -133.34 30.83 -10.98
CA GLN A 221 -132.44 29.79 -10.44
C GLN A 221 -132.66 28.35 -10.95
N LYS A 222 -133.69 28.11 -11.74
CA LYS A 222 -134.04 26.76 -12.22
C LYS A 222 -133.15 26.22 -13.35
N GLN A 223 -132.12 26.95 -13.80
CA GLN A 223 -131.45 26.68 -15.09
C GLN A 223 -130.02 26.06 -15.04
N ALA A 224 -129.31 26.02 -13.91
CA ALA A 224 -127.84 25.82 -13.92
C ALA A 224 -127.29 24.45 -13.42
N SER A 225 -128.11 23.53 -12.95
CA SER A 225 -127.67 22.35 -12.18
C SER A 225 -127.23 21.13 -13.01
N GLU A 226 -127.34 21.16 -14.33
CA GLU A 226 -127.28 19.94 -15.16
C GLU A 226 -125.88 19.60 -15.72
N ASP A 227 -124.90 20.52 -15.70
CA ASP A 227 -123.70 20.42 -16.55
C ASP A 227 -122.45 19.69 -15.97
N THR A 228 -122.40 19.31 -14.70
CA THR A 228 -121.11 19.03 -14.00
C THR A 228 -120.58 17.59 -13.94
N LEU A 229 -121.31 16.57 -14.40
CA LEU A 229 -120.97 15.15 -14.12
C LEU A 229 -119.86 14.51 -15.01
N LEU A 230 -119.37 15.15 -16.07
CA LEU A 230 -118.60 14.51 -17.17
C LEU A 230 -117.05 14.42 -17.04
N ALA A 231 -116.41 15.04 -16.03
CA ALA A 231 -114.96 15.34 -16.09
C ALA A 231 -113.99 14.31 -15.44
N ASN A 232 -114.44 13.28 -14.70
CA ASN A 232 -113.56 12.55 -13.75
C ASN A 232 -112.81 11.30 -14.26
N GLU A 233 -113.02 10.78 -15.47
CA GLU A 233 -112.52 9.45 -15.87
C GLU A 233 -111.05 9.36 -16.40
N ARG A 234 -110.32 10.47 -16.60
CA ARG A 234 -109.09 10.48 -17.43
C ARG A 234 -107.72 10.28 -16.74
N LEU A 235 -107.61 10.14 -15.41
CA LEU A 235 -106.34 10.37 -14.69
C LEU A 235 -105.49 9.12 -14.31
N LEU A 236 -105.94 7.88 -14.58
CA LEU A 236 -105.35 6.66 -13.98
C LEU A 236 -104.19 5.97 -14.76
N ALA A 237 -103.86 6.34 -16.01
CA ALA A 237 -102.97 5.53 -16.87
C ALA A 237 -101.45 5.82 -16.83
N TYR A 238 -100.95 6.85 -16.13
CA TYR A 238 -99.58 7.38 -16.36
C TYR A 238 -98.47 6.85 -15.42
N ARG A 239 -98.77 6.01 -14.40
CA ARG A 239 -97.83 5.72 -13.29
C ARG A 239 -96.92 4.48 -13.41
N GLU A 240 -97.07 3.59 -14.39
CA GLU A 240 -96.35 2.29 -14.41
C GLU A 240 -94.95 2.28 -15.10
N MET A 241 -94.57 3.33 -15.86
CA MET A 241 -93.42 3.25 -16.78
C MET A 241 -92.01 3.56 -16.21
N GLN A 242 -91.85 4.07 -14.98
CA GLN A 242 -90.55 4.59 -14.53
C GLN A 242 -89.66 3.61 -13.74
N LYS A 243 -90.13 2.42 -13.35
CA LYS A 243 -89.43 1.58 -12.35
C LYS A 243 -88.34 0.63 -12.89
N GLN A 244 -88.04 0.60 -14.19
CA GLN A 244 -87.19 -0.43 -14.81
C GLN A 244 -85.75 -0.01 -15.18
N LYS A 245 -85.35 1.28 -15.09
CA LYS A 245 -84.05 1.73 -15.65
C LYS A 245 -82.85 1.76 -14.69
N GLU A 246 -83.02 1.69 -13.37
CA GLU A 246 -81.92 1.94 -12.40
C GLU A 246 -81.08 0.71 -11.99
N ARG A 247 -81.32 -0.50 -12.50
CA ARG A 247 -80.64 -1.73 -12.04
C ARG A 247 -79.34 -2.13 -12.79
N LEU A 248 -78.86 -1.36 -13.78
CA LEU A 248 -77.84 -1.83 -14.73
C LEU A 248 -76.42 -1.22 -14.59
N GLU A 249 -76.17 -0.25 -13.72
CA GLU A 249 -74.89 0.51 -13.74
C GLU A 249 -73.89 0.21 -12.59
N ASP A 250 -74.27 -0.54 -11.54
CA ASP A 250 -73.38 -0.78 -10.38
C ASP A 250 -72.49 -2.04 -10.46
N ALA A 251 -72.63 -2.90 -11.48
CA ALA A 251 -71.89 -4.17 -11.58
C ALA A 251 -70.53 -4.09 -12.31
N LYS A 252 -70.11 -2.93 -12.83
CA LYS A 252 -68.94 -2.82 -13.74
C LYS A 252 -67.66 -2.20 -13.16
N ARG A 253 -67.62 -1.84 -11.86
CA ARG A 253 -66.48 -1.11 -11.26
C ARG A 253 -65.59 -1.89 -10.27
N GLU A 254 -65.92 -3.12 -9.88
CA GLU A 254 -65.14 -3.89 -8.86
C GLU A 254 -64.11 -4.89 -9.43
N GLU A 255 -64.00 -5.05 -10.76
CA GLU A 255 -63.10 -6.01 -11.40
C GLU A 255 -61.70 -5.48 -11.80
N GLU A 256 -61.41 -4.19 -11.57
CA GLU A 256 -60.13 -3.54 -11.91
C GLU A 256 -58.91 -4.18 -11.23
N GLU A 257 -58.71 -3.98 -9.94
CA GLU A 257 -57.35 -3.80 -9.46
C GLU A 257 -56.67 -5.05 -8.89
N ARG A 258 -57.39 -6.17 -8.75
CA ARG A 258 -56.85 -7.40 -8.14
C ARG A 258 -55.95 -8.26 -9.05
N LYS A 259 -55.98 -8.06 -10.38
CA LYS A 259 -55.25 -8.94 -11.33
C LYS A 259 -53.82 -8.48 -11.68
N LYS A 260 -53.44 -7.24 -11.36
CA LYS A 260 -52.19 -6.62 -11.86
C LYS A 260 -50.99 -6.69 -10.91
N GLN A 261 -51.17 -6.89 -9.59
CA GLN A 261 -50.06 -6.80 -8.61
C GLN A 261 -49.57 -8.16 -8.05
N LEU A 262 -50.22 -9.27 -8.41
CA LEU A 262 -49.90 -10.61 -7.89
C LEU A 262 -48.95 -11.46 -8.77
N ARG A 263 -48.59 -10.99 -9.98
CA ARG A 263 -47.83 -11.78 -10.97
C ARG A 263 -46.31 -11.53 -10.98
N ASP A 264 -45.85 -10.32 -10.66
CA ASP A 264 -44.44 -9.95 -10.91
C ASP A 264 -43.50 -10.19 -9.72
N ALA A 265 -44.00 -10.33 -8.48
CA ALA A 265 -43.17 -10.53 -7.30
C ALA A 265 -42.71 -11.99 -7.07
N LYS A 266 -43.36 -12.99 -7.70
CA LYS A 266 -43.04 -14.42 -7.49
C LYS A 266 -41.99 -14.99 -8.45
N ARG A 267 -41.60 -14.27 -9.50
CA ARG A 267 -40.72 -14.78 -10.58
C ARG A 267 -39.23 -14.58 -10.34
N MET A 268 -38.83 -13.57 -9.56
CA MET A 268 -37.42 -13.17 -9.40
C MET A 268 -36.67 -13.87 -8.25
N ASN A 269 -37.39 -14.47 -7.28
CA ASN A 269 -36.76 -15.11 -6.13
C ASN A 269 -36.40 -16.60 -6.32
N LEU A 270 -36.86 -17.23 -7.41
CA LEU A 270 -36.65 -18.67 -7.66
C LEU A 270 -35.42 -19.00 -8.54
N GLN A 271 -34.84 -18.02 -9.23
CA GLN A 271 -33.71 -18.21 -10.15
C GLN A 271 -32.34 -18.04 -9.49
N ARG A 272 -32.29 -17.44 -8.29
CA ARG A 272 -31.05 -17.16 -7.57
C ARG A 272 -30.53 -18.38 -6.80
N GLN A 273 -31.43 -19.24 -6.33
CA GLN A 273 -31.10 -20.47 -5.58
C GLN A 273 -30.59 -21.63 -6.46
N LYS A 274 -30.79 -21.59 -7.79
CA LYS A 274 -30.37 -22.68 -8.70
C LYS A 274 -28.91 -22.61 -9.18
N LYS A 275 -28.18 -21.53 -8.88
CA LYS A 275 -26.79 -21.33 -9.35
C LYS A 275 -25.73 -21.74 -8.30
N GLU A 276 -26.12 -21.90 -7.05
CA GLU A 276 -25.21 -22.25 -5.94
C GLU A 276 -24.96 -23.77 -5.84
N ASP A 277 -25.91 -24.62 -6.26
CA ASP A 277 -25.79 -26.09 -6.22
C ASP A 277 -24.82 -26.69 -7.28
N THR A 278 -24.57 -25.98 -8.39
CA THR A 278 -23.68 -26.48 -9.47
C THR A 278 -22.19 -26.35 -9.15
N GLN A 279 -21.83 -25.54 -8.16
CA GLN A 279 -20.43 -25.25 -7.83
C GLN A 279 -19.85 -26.27 -6.83
N ALA A 280 -20.70 -26.92 -6.03
CA ALA A 280 -20.31 -27.99 -5.08
C ALA A 280 -19.98 -29.35 -5.75
N ARG A 281 -20.25 -29.51 -7.05
CA ARG A 281 -19.99 -30.76 -7.82
C ARG A 281 -18.55 -30.86 -8.34
N LYS A 282 -17.83 -29.74 -8.42
CA LYS A 282 -16.44 -29.66 -8.91
C LYS A 282 -15.39 -30.09 -7.87
N GLN A 283 -15.75 -30.14 -6.59
CA GLN A 283 -14.81 -30.48 -5.50
C GLN A 283 -14.76 -31.98 -5.12
N ARG A 284 -15.51 -32.88 -5.79
CA ARG A 284 -15.50 -34.34 -5.50
C ARG A 284 -14.61 -35.20 -6.43
N MET A 285 -14.06 -34.65 -7.52
CA MET A 285 -13.15 -35.42 -8.41
C MET A 285 -11.67 -35.30 -8.01
N ILE A 286 -11.34 -34.36 -7.13
CA ILE A 286 -9.96 -34.11 -6.71
C ILE A 286 -9.52 -35.10 -5.60
N ASP A 287 -10.47 -35.74 -4.91
CA ASP A 287 -10.18 -36.60 -3.74
C ASP A 287 -10.15 -38.12 -4.05
N LEU A 288 -9.91 -38.51 -5.30
CA LEU A 288 -9.58 -39.89 -5.69
C LEU A 288 -8.27 -39.92 -6.51
N ALA A 289 -7.23 -39.23 -6.05
CA ALA A 289 -6.50 -39.79 -4.94
C ALA A 289 -6.26 -41.30 -5.11
N THR A 290 -5.06 -41.64 -4.70
CA THR A 290 -4.94 -42.80 -3.84
C THR A 290 -5.33 -44.08 -4.50
N LYS A 291 -4.60 -44.45 -5.54
CA LYS A 291 -4.14 -45.83 -5.65
C LYS A 291 -2.97 -45.82 -6.63
N ASN A 292 -1.76 -45.45 -6.22
CA ASN A 292 -0.91 -46.29 -5.36
C ASN A 292 -0.89 -47.79 -5.76
N LEU A 293 -1.15 -48.15 -7.02
CA LEU A 293 -1.19 -49.56 -7.47
C LEU A 293 -0.22 -49.98 -8.57
N VAL A 294 0.44 -49.08 -9.30
CA VAL A 294 1.27 -49.52 -10.46
C VAL A 294 2.77 -49.54 -10.17
N LYS A 295 3.20 -49.02 -9.01
CA LYS A 295 4.63 -48.86 -8.67
C LYS A 295 5.28 -50.04 -7.92
N LEU A 296 4.68 -51.25 -7.88
CA LEU A 296 5.19 -52.37 -7.06
C LEU A 296 5.50 -53.71 -7.78
N GLU A 297 5.25 -53.90 -9.08
CA GLU A 297 5.37 -55.23 -9.74
C GLU A 297 6.67 -55.52 -10.52
N GLN A 298 7.60 -54.57 -10.69
CA GLN A 298 8.77 -54.75 -11.57
C GLN A 298 10.04 -55.33 -10.89
N LYS A 299 9.88 -56.06 -9.77
CA LYS A 299 10.98 -56.60 -8.93
C LYS A 299 11.24 -58.11 -9.05
N ASN A 300 10.79 -58.80 -10.11
CA ASN A 300 10.81 -60.28 -10.19
C ASN A 300 11.81 -60.93 -11.18
N ASP A 301 12.71 -60.19 -11.84
CA ASP A 301 13.54 -60.73 -12.95
C ASP A 301 14.97 -61.22 -12.57
N GLU A 302 15.24 -61.54 -11.30
CA GLU A 302 16.58 -61.91 -10.78
C GLU A 302 16.93 -63.44 -10.81
N ARG A 303 16.29 -64.28 -11.63
CA ARG A 303 16.46 -65.76 -11.57
C ARG A 303 17.34 -66.43 -12.64
N LEU A 304 18.09 -65.71 -13.47
CA LEU A 304 18.71 -66.23 -14.72
C LEU A 304 20.23 -66.59 -14.66
N LEU A 305 20.82 -66.78 -13.47
CA LEU A 305 22.28 -66.74 -13.27
C LEU A 305 23.07 -68.07 -13.10
N ASN A 306 22.48 -69.27 -13.23
CA ASN A 306 23.13 -70.51 -12.69
C ASN A 306 23.51 -71.67 -13.67
N GLN A 307 24.05 -71.47 -14.89
CA GLN A 307 24.33 -72.60 -15.84
C GLN A 307 25.74 -72.78 -16.48
N CYS A 308 26.83 -72.08 -16.08
CA CYS A 308 28.08 -72.03 -16.90
C CYS A 308 29.33 -72.87 -16.51
N THR A 309 29.28 -73.95 -15.71
CA THR A 309 30.50 -74.51 -15.02
C THR A 309 31.14 -75.87 -15.48
N GLU A 310 30.99 -76.40 -16.70
CA GLU A 310 31.37 -77.82 -17.01
C GLU A 310 32.69 -78.19 -17.79
N VAL A 311 33.64 -77.30 -18.15
CA VAL A 311 34.61 -77.55 -19.28
C VAL A 311 36.03 -78.16 -18.98
N ARG A 312 36.43 -78.59 -17.78
CA ARG A 312 37.88 -78.67 -17.35
C ARG A 312 38.74 -79.98 -17.38
N VAL A 313 38.50 -81.06 -18.16
CA VAL A 313 39.16 -82.40 -17.89
C VAL A 313 39.97 -83.07 -19.05
N LYS A 314 41.17 -82.63 -19.52
CA LYS A 314 41.82 -83.27 -20.73
C LYS A 314 43.38 -83.50 -20.87
N GLU A 315 44.31 -83.27 -19.92
CA GLU A 315 45.75 -83.02 -20.28
C GLU A 315 46.93 -84.06 -20.03
N ASP A 316 46.84 -85.23 -19.38
CA ASP A 316 48.07 -85.91 -18.81
C ASP A 316 48.74 -87.16 -19.52
N LYS A 317 49.58 -87.12 -20.60
CA LYS A 317 50.10 -88.41 -21.24
C LYS A 317 51.57 -88.62 -21.81
N LEU A 318 52.65 -87.85 -21.56
CA LEU A 318 53.82 -87.73 -22.51
C LEU A 318 55.31 -88.21 -22.20
N LEU A 319 55.69 -89.18 -21.32
CA LEU A 319 57.05 -89.13 -20.66
C LEU A 319 58.24 -90.15 -20.89
N LYS A 320 58.29 -91.17 -21.78
CA LYS A 320 59.22 -92.35 -21.56
C LYS A 320 60.56 -92.56 -22.36
N GLU A 321 60.86 -91.97 -23.51
CA GLU A 321 61.86 -92.54 -24.47
C GLU A 321 63.35 -92.11 -24.37
N ARG A 322 63.99 -92.11 -23.19
CA ARG A 322 65.24 -91.34 -22.95
C ARG A 322 66.56 -92.09 -22.66
N ALA A 323 66.68 -93.41 -22.79
CA ALA A 323 67.71 -94.16 -22.05
C ALA A 323 69.13 -94.31 -22.67
N ASP A 324 69.29 -94.54 -23.98
CA ASP A 324 70.48 -95.26 -24.47
C ASP A 324 71.65 -94.43 -25.04
N ARG A 325 71.51 -93.10 -25.15
CA ARG A 325 72.59 -92.17 -25.58
C ARG A 325 73.84 -92.12 -24.68
N ARG A 326 73.94 -92.93 -23.61
CA ARG A 326 74.74 -92.62 -22.42
C ARG A 326 76.19 -93.14 -22.36
N ALA A 327 76.59 -94.07 -23.22
CA ALA A 327 77.85 -94.81 -23.01
C ALA A 327 79.07 -94.24 -23.77
N ALA A 328 78.93 -93.87 -25.05
CA ALA A 328 80.01 -93.28 -25.84
C ALA A 328 80.44 -91.89 -25.33
N GLU A 329 79.57 -91.24 -24.58
CA GLU A 329 79.86 -90.02 -23.85
C GLU A 329 81.04 -90.20 -22.86
N LYS A 330 81.25 -91.39 -22.26
CA LYS A 330 82.15 -91.57 -21.10
C LYS A 330 83.64 -91.30 -21.30
N THR A 331 84.19 -91.51 -22.51
CA THR A 331 85.65 -91.41 -22.76
C THR A 331 86.06 -90.05 -23.29
N ALA A 332 85.24 -89.44 -24.15
CA ALA A 332 85.36 -88.02 -24.50
C ALA A 332 85.27 -87.13 -23.23
N ILE A 333 84.51 -87.59 -22.22
CA ILE A 333 84.45 -86.98 -20.89
C ILE A 333 85.82 -86.98 -20.17
N ALA A 334 86.70 -87.97 -20.36
CA ALA A 334 87.92 -88.09 -19.55
C ALA A 334 89.05 -87.11 -19.95
N CYS A 335 89.36 -86.98 -21.23
CA CYS A 335 90.34 -85.98 -21.71
C CYS A 335 89.79 -84.55 -21.58
N SER A 336 88.49 -84.38 -21.87
CA SER A 336 87.78 -83.14 -21.56
C SER A 336 87.90 -82.80 -20.07
N ARG A 337 87.79 -83.78 -19.16
CA ARG A 337 87.93 -83.56 -17.71
C ARG A 337 89.26 -82.98 -17.29
N ARG A 338 90.39 -83.41 -17.88
CA ARG A 338 91.71 -82.91 -17.47
C ARG A 338 91.90 -81.44 -17.85
N GLN A 339 91.56 -81.10 -19.08
CA GLN A 339 91.63 -79.73 -19.57
C GLN A 339 90.59 -78.84 -18.89
N GLN A 340 89.41 -79.40 -18.57
CA GLN A 340 88.44 -78.74 -17.69
C GLN A 340 88.98 -78.51 -16.29
N LEU A 341 89.82 -79.38 -15.72
CA LEU A 341 90.33 -79.17 -14.36
C LEU A 341 91.30 -77.99 -14.29
N GLU A 342 92.18 -77.83 -15.29
CA GLU A 342 93.10 -76.69 -15.38
C GLU A 342 92.35 -75.39 -15.69
N TRP A 343 91.41 -75.42 -16.64
CA TRP A 343 90.52 -74.28 -16.88
C TRP A 343 89.73 -73.93 -15.62
N LYS A 344 89.16 -74.92 -14.90
CA LYS A 344 88.46 -74.71 -13.63
C LYS A 344 89.37 -74.15 -12.53
N GLN A 345 90.66 -74.44 -12.53
CA GLN A 345 91.60 -73.86 -11.55
C GLN A 345 91.86 -72.39 -11.86
N SER A 346 92.18 -72.06 -13.11
CA SER A 346 92.37 -70.66 -13.53
C SER A 346 91.08 -69.84 -13.42
N GLU A 347 89.96 -70.45 -13.74
CA GLU A 347 88.62 -69.88 -13.59
C GLU A 347 88.30 -69.67 -12.10
N LYS A 348 88.61 -70.62 -11.21
CA LYS A 348 88.49 -70.43 -9.75
C LYS A 348 89.35 -69.29 -9.21
N GLU A 349 90.57 -69.11 -9.71
CA GLU A 349 91.44 -68.02 -9.28
C GLU A 349 90.92 -66.66 -9.75
N ARG A 350 90.40 -66.58 -10.98
CA ARG A 350 89.72 -65.38 -11.48
C ARG A 350 88.43 -65.11 -10.73
N GLU A 351 87.59 -66.13 -10.54
CA GLU A 351 86.37 -66.06 -9.72
C GLU A 351 86.67 -65.62 -8.29
N ALA A 352 87.79 -66.05 -7.69
CA ALA A 352 88.20 -65.62 -6.37
C ALA A 352 88.61 -64.15 -6.33
N GLN A 353 89.31 -63.66 -7.36
CA GLN A 353 89.68 -62.24 -7.50
C GLN A 353 88.43 -61.38 -7.77
N ASP A 354 87.60 -61.79 -8.73
CA ASP A 354 86.32 -61.14 -9.05
C ASP A 354 85.39 -61.13 -7.83
N ALA A 355 85.36 -62.21 -7.04
CA ALA A 355 84.60 -62.27 -5.79
C ALA A 355 85.13 -61.28 -4.75
N LEU A 356 86.45 -61.13 -4.61
CA LEU A 356 87.06 -60.17 -3.70
C LEU A 356 86.74 -58.73 -4.11
N GLU A 357 86.85 -58.42 -5.40
CA GLU A 357 86.46 -57.12 -5.96
C GLU A 357 84.96 -56.85 -5.77
N CYS A 358 84.12 -57.86 -6.01
CA CYS A 358 82.68 -57.79 -5.74
C CYS A 358 82.43 -57.49 -4.26
N VAL A 359 83.08 -58.18 -3.32
CA VAL A 359 82.91 -57.92 -1.87
C VAL A 359 83.28 -56.49 -1.52
N ILE A 360 84.40 -55.96 -2.03
CA ILE A 360 84.82 -54.58 -1.80
C ILE A 360 83.79 -53.59 -2.39
N GLN A 361 83.31 -53.85 -3.60
CA GLN A 361 82.29 -53.02 -4.24
C GLN A 361 80.96 -53.07 -3.49
N TRP A 362 80.56 -54.23 -2.98
CA TRP A 362 79.35 -54.43 -2.17
C TRP A 362 79.45 -53.74 -0.81
N GLU A 363 80.62 -53.78 -0.14
CA GLU A 363 80.83 -53.03 1.10
C GLU A 363 80.74 -51.53 0.86
N GLN A 364 81.36 -51.01 -0.20
CA GLN A 364 81.27 -49.60 -0.58
C GLN A 364 79.85 -49.19 -0.99
N PHE A 365 79.10 -50.09 -1.63
CA PHE A 365 77.70 -49.90 -1.96
C PHE A 365 76.84 -49.89 -0.69
N GLY A 366 77.02 -50.86 0.21
CA GLY A 366 76.33 -50.93 1.49
C GLY A 366 76.54 -49.67 2.34
N ARG A 367 77.79 -49.19 2.45
CA ARG A 367 78.08 -47.93 3.15
C ARG A 367 77.39 -46.72 2.50
N ARG A 368 77.30 -46.68 1.17
CA ARG A 368 76.56 -45.62 0.44
C ARG A 368 75.06 -45.68 0.71
N ILE A 369 74.47 -46.87 0.68
CA ILE A 369 73.05 -47.09 0.97
C ILE A 369 72.73 -46.72 2.42
N GLU A 370 73.56 -47.11 3.39
CA GLU A 370 73.35 -46.73 4.79
C GLU A 370 73.44 -45.21 5.00
N LEU A 371 74.39 -44.54 4.32
CA LEU A 371 74.50 -43.09 4.38
C LEU A 371 73.28 -42.40 3.78
N GLN A 372 72.82 -42.87 2.61
CA GLN A 372 71.61 -42.37 1.96
C GLN A 372 70.37 -42.60 2.83
N SER A 373 70.19 -43.80 3.39
CA SER A 373 69.07 -44.12 4.28
C SER A 373 69.06 -43.22 5.54
N LYS A 374 70.24 -42.97 6.14
CA LYS A 374 70.35 -42.02 7.27
C LYS A 374 70.00 -40.59 6.87
N GLN A 375 70.39 -40.16 5.67
CA GLN A 375 70.03 -38.83 5.14
C GLN A 375 68.52 -38.73 4.89
N GLU A 376 67.93 -39.72 4.22
CA GLU A 376 66.49 -39.78 3.97
C GLU A 376 65.67 -39.79 5.27
N GLU A 377 66.09 -40.54 6.28
CA GLU A 377 65.44 -40.50 7.61
C GLU A 377 65.53 -39.10 8.24
N GLN A 378 66.67 -38.44 8.14
CA GLN A 378 66.84 -37.09 8.68
C GLN A 378 65.96 -36.08 7.93
N ASP A 379 65.92 -36.17 6.61
CA ASP A 379 65.09 -35.32 5.76
C ASP A 379 63.60 -35.55 6.04
N GLN A 380 63.16 -36.80 6.17
CA GLN A 380 61.79 -37.13 6.58
C GLN A 380 61.45 -36.57 7.96
N ARG A 381 62.36 -36.66 8.94
CA ARG A 381 62.15 -36.05 10.27
C ARG A 381 62.02 -34.53 10.17
N GLN A 382 62.86 -33.88 9.36
CA GLN A 382 62.77 -32.43 9.15
C GLN A 382 61.48 -32.03 8.44
N GLU A 383 61.04 -32.77 7.42
CA GLU A 383 59.78 -32.54 6.74
C GLU A 383 58.58 -32.73 7.67
N ASN A 384 58.58 -33.80 8.47
CA ASN A 384 57.53 -34.05 9.46
C ASN A 384 57.46 -32.93 10.50
N LEU A 385 58.62 -32.43 10.95
CA LEU A 385 58.67 -31.28 11.87
C LEU A 385 58.10 -30.01 11.21
N ARG A 386 58.50 -29.72 9.96
CA ARG A 386 57.96 -28.58 9.19
C ARG A 386 56.44 -28.69 9.02
N ARG A 387 55.94 -29.88 8.68
CA ARG A 387 54.49 -30.15 8.56
C ARG A 387 53.77 -29.96 9.89
N ALA A 388 54.32 -30.45 11.00
CA ALA A 388 53.73 -30.27 12.32
C ALA A 388 53.64 -28.80 12.73
N ILE A 389 54.70 -28.02 12.47
CA ILE A 389 54.70 -26.56 12.71
C ILE A 389 53.64 -25.87 11.85
N ALA A 390 53.55 -26.18 10.56
CA ALA A 390 52.57 -25.59 9.66
C ALA A 390 51.12 -25.93 10.09
N GLN A 391 50.86 -27.18 10.48
CA GLN A 391 49.55 -27.61 10.99
C GLN A 391 49.19 -26.90 12.29
N LYS A 392 50.16 -26.72 13.20
CA LYS A 392 49.95 -25.93 14.42
C LYS A 392 49.59 -24.49 14.10
N GLN A 393 50.34 -23.83 13.20
CA GLN A 393 50.05 -22.46 12.77
C GLN A 393 48.65 -22.34 12.15
N GLN A 394 48.24 -23.30 11.32
CA GLN A 394 46.88 -23.34 10.75
C GLN A 394 45.80 -23.53 11.83
N ALA A 395 46.05 -24.40 12.82
CA ALA A 395 45.13 -24.61 13.94
C ALA A 395 45.00 -23.34 14.81
N ASP A 396 46.12 -22.68 15.11
CA ASP A 396 46.14 -21.43 15.88
C ASP A 396 45.45 -20.29 15.11
N ALA A 397 45.68 -20.19 13.79
CA ALA A 397 44.98 -19.23 12.93
C ALA A 397 43.47 -19.48 12.91
N ARG A 398 43.03 -20.73 12.78
CA ARG A 398 41.60 -21.10 12.84
C ARG A 398 40.97 -20.78 14.19
N ARG A 399 41.67 -21.06 15.29
CA ARG A 399 41.22 -20.68 16.64
C ARG A 399 41.07 -19.18 16.77
N LYS A 400 42.02 -18.42 16.25
CA LYS A 400 41.95 -16.94 16.26
C LYS A 400 40.75 -16.45 15.47
N ILE A 401 40.52 -16.96 14.27
CA ILE A 401 39.34 -16.60 13.46
C ILE A 401 38.04 -16.89 14.21
N GLN A 402 37.90 -18.08 14.83
CA GLN A 402 36.70 -18.42 15.60
C GLN A 402 36.49 -17.51 16.83
N LEU A 403 37.57 -17.09 17.48
CA LEU A 403 37.49 -16.13 18.58
C LEU A 403 37.08 -14.74 18.10
N ASP A 404 37.65 -14.29 16.98
CA ASP A 404 37.33 -13.01 16.34
C ASP A 404 35.87 -12.99 15.84
N GLU A 405 35.38 -14.10 15.26
CA GLU A 405 33.98 -14.28 14.86
C GLU A 405 33.03 -14.18 16.05
N ARG A 406 33.31 -14.91 17.15
CA ARG A 406 32.51 -14.82 18.38
C ARG A 406 32.53 -13.42 18.99
N ALA A 407 33.69 -12.75 18.96
CA ALA A 407 33.80 -11.38 19.43
C ALA A 407 32.95 -10.43 18.56
N ALA A 408 32.98 -10.60 17.24
CA ALA A 408 32.17 -9.84 16.31
C ALA A 408 30.66 -10.11 16.50
N GLU A 409 30.24 -11.36 16.73
CA GLU A 409 28.85 -11.71 17.06
C GLU A 409 28.39 -10.98 18.34
N LEU A 410 29.19 -11.04 19.41
CA LEU A 410 28.88 -10.35 20.66
C LEU A 410 28.82 -8.83 20.49
N GLU A 411 29.70 -8.25 19.67
CA GLU A 411 29.63 -6.82 19.34
C GLU A 411 28.39 -6.48 18.53
N ASN A 412 28.01 -7.32 17.56
CA ASN A 412 26.82 -7.12 16.75
C ASN A 412 25.56 -7.21 17.61
N ASP A 413 25.50 -8.16 18.56
CA ASP A 413 24.41 -8.26 19.53
C ASP A 413 24.33 -7.01 20.42
N ARG A 414 25.49 -6.50 20.89
CA ARG A 414 25.53 -5.25 21.66
C ARG A 414 25.03 -4.06 20.83
N LYS A 415 25.51 -3.93 19.59
CA LYS A 415 25.07 -2.86 18.67
C LYS A 415 23.57 -2.97 18.40
N ALA A 416 23.04 -4.16 18.16
CA ALA A 416 21.61 -4.40 17.97
C ALA A 416 20.79 -3.99 19.20
N ARG A 417 21.24 -4.34 20.41
CA ARG A 417 20.60 -3.89 21.66
C ARG A 417 20.63 -2.37 21.81
N CYS A 418 21.77 -1.73 21.55
CA CYS A 418 21.88 -0.27 21.60
C CYS A 418 20.94 0.41 20.59
N VAL A 419 20.80 -0.12 19.38
CA VAL A 419 19.85 0.40 18.37
C VAL A 419 18.41 0.27 18.88
N LEU A 420 18.05 -0.88 19.45
CA LEU A 420 16.71 -1.10 20.01
C LEU A 420 16.42 -0.15 21.19
N GLU A 421 17.38 0.07 22.08
CA GLU A 421 17.27 1.02 23.18
C GLU A 421 17.10 2.46 22.65
N HIS A 422 17.91 2.86 21.67
CA HIS A 422 17.80 4.17 21.04
C HIS A 422 16.44 4.37 20.35
N GLU A 423 15.92 3.37 19.65
CA GLU A 423 14.57 3.39 19.07
C GLU A 423 13.48 3.51 20.16
N GLN A 424 13.65 2.83 21.29
CA GLN A 424 12.71 2.94 22.41
C GLN A 424 12.71 4.33 23.02
N ASP A 425 13.88 4.95 23.20
CA ASP A 425 13.98 6.29 23.76
C ASP A 425 13.48 7.35 22.77
N ARG A 426 13.77 7.19 21.47
CA ARG A 426 13.17 7.99 20.40
C ARG A 426 11.64 7.87 20.37
N PHE A 427 11.09 6.68 20.61
CA PHE A 427 9.65 6.51 20.71
C PHE A 427 9.08 7.22 21.94
N LYS A 428 9.72 7.08 23.10
CA LYS A 428 9.28 7.74 24.33
C LYS A 428 9.27 9.26 24.15
N SER A 429 10.30 9.85 23.55
CA SER A 429 10.36 11.29 23.33
C SER A 429 9.26 11.78 22.39
N VAL A 430 9.03 11.09 21.28
CA VAL A 430 7.95 11.43 20.33
C VAL A 430 6.57 11.26 20.96
N ALA A 431 6.35 10.20 21.72
CA ALA A 431 5.08 9.96 22.40
C ALA A 431 4.84 10.95 23.56
N GLN A 432 5.89 11.40 24.25
CA GLN A 432 5.80 12.48 25.24
C GLN A 432 5.49 13.82 24.57
N GLN A 433 6.12 14.14 23.44
CA GLN A 433 5.78 15.33 22.64
C GLN A 433 4.31 15.30 22.21
N ALA A 434 3.85 14.18 21.66
CA ALA A 434 2.45 13.95 21.31
C ALA A 434 1.48 14.19 22.47
N LEU A 435 1.86 13.75 23.66
CA LEU A 435 1.07 13.91 24.89
C LEU A 435 1.05 15.38 25.36
N ASN A 436 2.20 16.07 25.29
CA ASN A 436 2.28 17.50 25.60
C ASN A 436 1.48 18.33 24.61
N GLU A 437 1.60 18.07 23.30
CA GLU A 437 0.81 18.73 22.26
C GLU A 437 -0.69 18.53 22.48
N ALA A 438 -1.12 17.32 22.85
CA ALA A 438 -2.54 17.07 23.16
C ALA A 438 -3.01 17.89 24.36
N ARG A 439 -2.19 17.99 25.40
CA ARG A 439 -2.48 18.81 26.60
C ARG A 439 -2.52 20.30 26.26
N GLU A 440 -1.59 20.80 25.46
CA GLU A 440 -1.53 22.19 25.00
C GLU A 440 -2.76 22.55 24.15
N ARG A 441 -3.25 21.63 23.32
CA ARG A 441 -4.51 21.78 22.57
C ARG A 441 -5.76 21.75 23.44
N GLY A 442 -5.65 21.47 24.74
CA GLY A 442 -6.79 21.39 25.65
C GLY A 442 -7.58 20.08 25.54
N ILE A 443 -7.00 19.02 24.96
CA ILE A 443 -7.65 17.72 24.90
C ILE A 443 -7.70 17.13 26.32
N THR A 444 -8.92 16.96 26.83
CA THR A 444 -9.16 16.47 28.20
C THR A 444 -8.85 14.99 28.35
N ASN A 445 -9.18 14.16 27.33
CA ASN A 445 -8.97 12.72 27.38
C ASN A 445 -7.69 12.29 26.64
N VAL A 446 -6.56 12.31 27.36
CA VAL A 446 -5.24 11.94 26.84
C VAL A 446 -4.91 10.45 27.08
N PHE A 447 -5.82 9.72 27.75
CA PHE A 447 -5.64 8.30 28.10
C PHE A 447 -5.29 7.39 26.92
N PRO A 448 -5.86 7.55 25.70
CA PRO A 448 -5.45 6.72 24.56
C PRO A 448 -3.95 6.80 24.25
N ILE A 449 -3.36 8.01 24.34
CA ILE A 449 -1.96 8.26 24.06
C ILE A 449 -1.09 7.70 25.19
N GLU A 450 -1.50 7.89 26.45
CA GLU A 450 -0.83 7.30 27.63
C GLU A 450 -0.80 5.77 27.56
N LYS A 451 -1.89 5.15 27.09
CA LYS A 451 -1.92 3.69 26.88
C LYS A 451 -0.88 3.24 25.84
N ALA A 452 -0.68 4.01 24.76
CA ALA A 452 0.32 3.70 23.73
C ALA A 452 1.77 3.76 24.26
N LEU A 453 2.05 4.54 25.31
CA LEU A 453 3.35 4.56 25.98
C LEU A 453 3.62 3.29 26.78
N VAL A 454 2.58 2.73 27.40
CA VAL A 454 2.66 1.54 28.26
C VAL A 454 2.59 0.24 27.47
N GLU A 455 1.95 0.26 26.30
CA GLU A 455 1.77 -0.92 25.45
C GLU A 455 3.14 -1.47 25.00
N LYS A 456 3.40 -2.74 25.35
CA LYS A 456 4.67 -3.39 25.03
C LYS A 456 4.81 -3.50 23.52
N ARG A 457 6.04 -3.33 23.03
CA ARG A 457 6.38 -3.58 21.62
C ARG A 457 6.00 -5.02 21.31
N ILE A 458 4.99 -5.21 20.45
CA ILE A 458 4.72 -6.52 19.87
C ILE A 458 5.75 -6.68 18.77
N ASP A 459 6.97 -7.04 19.18
CA ASP A 459 7.95 -7.57 18.25
C ASP A 459 7.39 -8.91 17.82
N LEU A 460 6.68 -8.93 16.70
CA LEU A 460 6.58 -10.13 15.88
C LEU A 460 8.02 -10.41 15.43
N LEU A 461 8.80 -11.01 16.32
CA LEU A 461 10.04 -11.66 15.97
C LEU A 461 9.71 -12.52 14.76
N HIS A 462 10.46 -12.35 13.68
CA HIS A 462 10.38 -13.29 12.57
C HIS A 462 10.47 -14.67 13.20
N ALA A 463 9.45 -15.50 12.99
CA ALA A 463 9.44 -16.86 13.48
C ALA A 463 10.58 -17.60 12.78
N SER A 464 11.79 -17.49 13.32
CA SER A 464 12.99 -18.24 12.92
C SER A 464 12.90 -19.71 13.32
N GLY A 465 11.70 -20.17 13.71
CA GLY A 465 11.35 -21.56 14.00
C GLY A 465 10.70 -22.30 12.84
N PHE A 466 10.86 -21.87 11.58
CA PHE A 466 10.64 -22.79 10.46
C PHE A 466 11.77 -23.82 10.46
N ARG A 467 11.41 -25.03 10.89
CA ARG A 467 12.23 -26.23 10.95
C ARG A 467 13.11 -26.41 9.71
N VAL A 468 14.39 -26.72 9.94
CA VAL A 468 15.23 -27.50 9.02
C VAL A 468 14.62 -28.88 8.83
#